data_AF-A0A940C366-F1
#
_entry.id   AF-A0A940C366-F1
#
_cell.length_a   1.000
_cell.length_b   1.000
_cell.length_c   1.000
_cell.angle_alpha   90.00
_cell.angle_beta   90.00
_cell.angle_gamma   90.00
#
_symmetry.space_group_name_H-M   'P 1'
#
loop_
_entity.id
_entity.type
_entity.pdbx_description
1 polymer ?
#
loop_
_entity_poly.entity_id
_entity_poly.type
_entity_poly.pdbx_seq_one_letter_code
_entity_poly.pdbx_strand_id
1 'polypeptide(L)'
;MKKRTLRASAFALAMAVAVCAVPKDIVVSGTGVTAWAADEAEKAAAAVTAAPEAVKGLRYTGSEQTLVKAGTAEGGTLKYRLGADGEWSEEIPAGLNAGTYTVGYFVEGDEEHSDSAEETVEVKITKAIPNLTFSDSYSRITNGEPMPLIDEIKTTGGTVMYKLGDDGEWSEKIPEAAETGEYKIYYKVVGDDNYYGEGDVVEAYGKMNYAFPYCYNCNRSPSFPTKGGTCNAYGLDEPITSLDTQGTTVEGDWTLEFVGCYGDIAEPSDILTYIVNQAREGYSLETGDGVAVYELKDGGKHIAYGVLFAATTLNEKLFYIGDTWSAGGAGYVLTSEKMNHDQMFNISKDVNDIADEKIGMTGEVISTVRAIKYGDTNCDGKITVADAVGVLQYVANAEEYPLSDAGLINADIDGEEGITGTDAIVIQQVDAGVVNQEDLPLKK
;
A
#
# COMPACT_ATOMS: atom_id res chain seq x y z
N MET A 1 39.90 -66.01 36.19
CA MET A 1 39.64 -67.31 35.51
C MET A 1 38.28 -67.17 34.80
N LYS A 2 38.11 -67.51 33.51
CA LYS A 2 37.83 -68.87 32.96
C LYS A 2 36.68 -69.55 33.73
N LYS A 3 35.54 -69.99 33.16
CA LYS A 3 35.00 -70.16 31.78
C LYS A 3 33.45 -69.99 31.86
N ARG A 4 32.71 -69.49 30.86
CA ARG A 4 32.32 -70.07 29.55
C ARG A 4 31.54 -71.41 29.59
N THR A 5 30.24 -71.32 29.26
CA THR A 5 29.53 -72.09 28.21
C THR A 5 29.03 -73.53 28.47
N LEU A 6 27.71 -73.74 28.28
CA LEU A 6 27.04 -74.68 27.33
C LEU A 6 25.54 -74.23 27.26
N ARG A 7 24.89 -74.01 26.09
CA ARG A 7 24.35 -74.96 25.08
C ARG A 7 23.33 -75.95 25.70
N ALA A 8 22.21 -76.39 25.12
CA ALA A 8 21.53 -76.23 23.81
C ALA A 8 20.19 -77.04 23.87
N SER A 9 19.13 -76.88 23.06
CA SER A 9 18.71 -75.90 22.03
C SER A 9 17.18 -76.06 21.73
N ALA A 10 16.70 -75.61 20.58
CA ALA A 10 15.33 -75.64 20.02
C ALA A 10 14.50 -76.95 20.13
N PHE A 11 13.18 -76.83 20.25
CA PHE A 11 12.21 -77.14 19.16
C PHE A 11 10.83 -76.49 19.43
N ALA A 12 10.03 -76.27 18.37
CA ALA A 12 8.79 -75.48 18.41
C ALA A 12 7.50 -76.33 18.40
N LEU A 13 6.40 -75.78 18.95
CA LEU A 13 5.09 -75.75 18.28
C LEU A 13 4.18 -74.66 18.87
N ALA A 14 3.23 -74.16 18.08
CA ALA A 14 2.31 -73.08 18.44
C ALA A 14 1.03 -73.58 19.14
N MET A 15 0.32 -72.68 19.84
CA MET A 15 -1.07 -72.25 19.53
C MET A 15 -1.82 -71.70 20.77
N ALA A 16 -2.08 -70.40 20.74
CA ALA A 16 -3.19 -69.62 21.29
C ALA A 16 -4.11 -70.16 22.45
N VAL A 17 -4.21 -69.31 23.48
CA VAL A 17 -5.46 -68.88 24.20
C VAL A 17 -5.92 -69.61 25.49
N ALA A 18 -6.32 -68.75 26.44
CA ALA A 18 -7.22 -68.93 27.60
C ALA A 18 -6.67 -69.16 29.03
N VAL A 19 -6.61 -68.04 29.78
CA VAL A 19 -7.17 -67.82 31.13
C VAL A 19 -6.63 -68.62 32.33
N CYS A 20 -5.90 -67.88 33.17
CA CYS A 20 -5.96 -67.80 34.64
C CYS A 20 -6.06 -69.07 35.49
N ALA A 21 -5.01 -69.31 36.30
CA ALA A 21 -5.10 -70.04 37.56
C ALA A 21 -4.24 -69.36 38.64
N VAL A 22 -4.88 -68.58 39.53
CA VAL A 22 -4.24 -68.06 40.75
C VAL A 22 -4.40 -69.12 41.86
N PRO A 23 -3.32 -69.54 42.54
CA PRO A 23 -3.45 -70.41 43.71
C PRO A 23 -4.07 -69.62 44.87
N LYS A 24 -5.27 -70.05 45.28
CA LYS A 24 -5.85 -69.64 46.57
C LYS A 24 -5.09 -70.34 47.68
N ASP A 25 -4.54 -69.57 48.62
CA ASP A 25 -4.57 -69.88 50.05
C ASP A 25 -4.01 -68.69 50.85
N ILE A 26 -4.92 -67.80 51.28
CA ILE A 26 -4.69 -66.89 52.41
C ILE A 26 -5.88 -67.04 53.36
N VAL A 27 -5.61 -67.50 54.57
CA VAL A 27 -6.58 -67.57 55.66
C VAL A 27 -6.48 -66.27 56.43
N VAL A 28 -7.53 -65.43 56.37
CA VAL A 28 -7.61 -64.21 57.17
C VAL A 28 -8.59 -64.42 58.33
N SER A 29 -8.05 -64.59 59.54
CA SER A 29 -8.82 -64.48 60.78
C SER A 29 -8.71 -63.05 61.32
N GLY A 30 -9.67 -62.19 60.95
CA GLY A 30 -9.73 -60.83 61.45
C GLY A 30 -10.77 -60.00 60.70
N THR A 31 -11.61 -59.28 61.44
CA THR A 31 -12.65 -58.41 60.87
C THR A 31 -12.02 -57.20 60.17
N GLY A 32 -11.99 -57.24 58.84
CA GLY A 32 -11.57 -56.12 57.99
C GLY A 32 -12.22 -56.24 56.62
N VAL A 33 -13.08 -55.27 56.29
CA VAL A 33 -13.65 -55.15 54.93
C VAL A 33 -12.54 -54.64 54.01
N THR A 34 -12.13 -55.47 53.04
CA THR A 34 -11.23 -55.05 51.96
C THR A 34 -12.08 -54.70 50.75
N ALA A 35 -12.18 -53.41 50.43
CA ALA A 35 -12.66 -53.00 49.13
C ALA A 35 -11.59 -53.36 48.08
N TRP A 36 -12.00 -53.99 46.98
CA TRP A 36 -11.15 -54.03 45.80
C TRP A 36 -11.23 -52.66 45.11
N ALA A 37 -10.11 -51.96 45.04
CA ALA A 37 -9.97 -50.91 44.03
C ALA A 37 -10.00 -51.61 42.67
N ALA A 38 -10.92 -51.19 41.79
CA ALA A 38 -10.75 -51.46 40.37
C ALA A 38 -9.61 -50.56 39.88
N ASP A 39 -8.64 -51.13 39.17
CA ASP A 39 -7.75 -50.31 38.34
C ASP A 39 -8.62 -49.62 37.29
N GLU A 40 -8.51 -48.30 37.20
CA GLU A 40 -9.10 -47.53 36.11
C GLU A 40 -8.42 -47.96 34.80
N ALA A 41 -9.22 -48.32 33.80
CA ALA A 41 -8.67 -48.60 32.48
C ALA A 41 -8.24 -47.28 31.84
N GLU A 42 -6.95 -47.15 31.49
CA GLU A 42 -6.46 -45.99 30.73
C GLU A 42 -7.26 -45.85 29.42
N LYS A 43 -7.88 -44.68 29.24
CA LYS A 43 -8.56 -44.30 28.01
C LYS A 43 -7.55 -44.19 26.85
N ALA A 44 -8.02 -44.40 25.62
CA ALA A 44 -7.25 -44.05 24.44
C ALA A 44 -7.14 -42.52 24.33
N ALA A 45 -5.99 -42.00 23.87
CA ALA A 45 -5.85 -40.57 23.63
C ALA A 45 -6.59 -40.13 22.36
N ALA A 46 -7.19 -38.95 22.41
CA ALA A 46 -7.71 -38.24 21.25
C ALA A 46 -6.57 -37.84 20.29
N ALA A 47 -6.89 -37.60 19.01
CA ALA A 47 -5.88 -37.41 17.97
C ALA A 47 -6.21 -36.27 17.02
N VAL A 48 -5.19 -35.50 16.63
CA VAL A 48 -5.25 -34.55 15.51
C VAL A 48 -5.18 -35.34 14.21
N THR A 49 -6.18 -35.23 13.35
CA THR A 49 -6.27 -35.92 12.05
C THR A 49 -5.79 -35.05 10.88
N ALA A 50 -5.89 -33.73 11.02
CA ALA A 50 -5.21 -32.75 10.18
C ALA A 50 -4.75 -31.58 11.07
N ALA A 51 -3.45 -31.24 11.02
CA ALA A 51 -2.90 -30.14 11.80
C ALA A 51 -3.36 -28.77 11.26
N PRO A 52 -3.50 -27.74 12.12
CA PRO A 52 -3.77 -26.38 11.67
C PRO A 52 -2.65 -25.85 10.76
N GLU A 53 -3.01 -25.25 9.62
CA GLU A 53 -2.03 -24.70 8.67
C GLU A 53 -1.81 -23.20 8.90
N ALA A 54 -0.56 -22.78 9.07
CA ALA A 54 -0.19 -21.36 9.12
C ALA A 54 -0.63 -20.61 7.85
N VAL A 55 -1.33 -19.48 8.02
CA VAL A 55 -1.64 -18.59 6.90
C VAL A 55 -0.35 -17.90 6.46
N LYS A 56 -0.06 -17.97 5.15
CA LYS A 56 1.16 -17.44 4.53
C LYS A 56 0.90 -16.03 4.00
N GLY A 57 1.96 -15.23 3.89
CA GLY A 57 1.88 -13.89 3.29
C GLY A 57 1.22 -12.82 4.16
N LEU A 58 0.89 -13.11 5.43
CA LEU A 58 0.31 -12.12 6.33
C LEU A 58 1.24 -10.90 6.48
N ARG A 59 0.62 -9.72 6.41
CA ARG A 59 1.24 -8.40 6.52
C ARG A 59 0.36 -7.55 7.42
N TYR A 60 0.93 -6.59 8.14
CA TYR A 60 0.13 -5.69 8.97
C TYR A 60 -0.90 -4.92 8.12
N THR A 61 -2.16 -4.91 8.54
CA THR A 61 -3.30 -4.25 7.88
C THR A 61 -4.04 -3.27 8.79
N GLY A 62 -3.62 -3.14 10.06
CA GLY A 62 -4.36 -2.39 11.08
C GLY A 62 -5.63 -3.07 11.60
N SER A 63 -5.91 -4.32 11.19
CA SER A 63 -7.05 -5.13 11.64
C SER A 63 -6.62 -6.54 12.05
N GLU A 64 -7.43 -7.22 12.87
CA GLU A 64 -7.17 -8.61 13.26
C GLU A 64 -7.22 -9.55 12.05
N GLN A 65 -6.24 -10.43 11.95
CA GLN A 65 -6.08 -11.41 10.87
C GLN A 65 -6.01 -12.83 11.43
N THR A 66 -6.76 -13.75 10.83
CA THR A 66 -6.73 -15.17 11.18
C THR A 66 -5.34 -15.77 10.94
N LEU A 67 -4.76 -16.40 11.98
CA LEU A 67 -3.38 -16.89 11.93
C LEU A 67 -3.26 -18.29 11.30
N VAL A 68 -4.25 -19.15 11.49
CA VAL A 68 -4.23 -20.55 11.03
C VAL A 68 -5.54 -20.92 10.33
N LYS A 69 -5.46 -21.83 9.36
CA LYS A 69 -6.63 -22.59 8.91
C LYS A 69 -6.92 -23.69 9.93
N ALA A 70 -8.19 -23.89 10.25
CA ALA A 70 -8.60 -24.89 11.24
C ALA A 70 -8.15 -26.31 10.87
N GLY A 71 -7.66 -27.06 11.86
CA GLY A 71 -7.38 -28.49 11.74
C GLY A 71 -8.63 -29.36 11.93
N THR A 72 -8.44 -30.67 11.95
CA THR A 72 -9.48 -31.66 12.28
C THR A 72 -8.98 -32.64 13.34
N ALA A 73 -9.90 -33.21 14.12
CA ALA A 73 -9.62 -34.12 15.23
C ALA A 73 -10.52 -35.37 15.23
N GLU A 74 -10.12 -36.39 15.99
CA GLU A 74 -10.87 -37.61 16.29
C GLU A 74 -10.78 -37.90 17.81
N GLY A 75 -11.89 -38.35 18.41
CA GLY A 75 -11.97 -38.64 19.85
C GLY A 75 -12.07 -37.42 20.77
N GLY A 76 -12.40 -36.24 20.24
CA GLY A 76 -12.51 -35.02 21.04
C GLY A 76 -12.62 -33.74 20.21
N THR A 77 -12.46 -32.60 20.89
CA THR A 77 -12.60 -31.26 20.30
C THR A 77 -11.24 -30.56 20.21
N LEU A 78 -10.89 -30.04 19.03
CA LEU A 78 -9.64 -29.31 18.81
C LEU A 78 -9.71 -27.92 19.48
N LYS A 79 -8.78 -27.66 20.40
CA LYS A 79 -8.62 -26.36 21.09
C LYS A 79 -7.35 -25.67 20.60
N TYR A 80 -7.37 -24.35 20.68
CA TYR A 80 -6.29 -23.44 20.30
C TYR A 80 -5.94 -22.49 21.44
N ARG A 81 -4.70 -22.02 21.45
CA ARG A 81 -4.20 -20.98 22.36
C ARG A 81 -3.20 -20.09 21.63
N LEU A 82 -3.26 -18.78 21.87
CA LEU A 82 -2.23 -17.85 21.41
C LEU A 82 -1.15 -17.65 22.49
N GLY A 83 0.10 -17.96 22.14
CA GLY A 83 1.23 -17.89 23.07
C GLY A 83 1.23 -19.01 24.13
N ALA A 84 2.18 -18.93 25.08
CA ALA A 84 2.34 -19.92 26.14
C ALA A 84 1.39 -19.70 27.34
N ASP A 85 0.95 -18.46 27.57
CA ASP A 85 0.17 -18.05 28.74
C ASP A 85 -1.30 -17.71 28.43
N GLY A 86 -1.75 -17.94 27.18
CA GLY A 86 -3.14 -17.72 26.78
C GLY A 86 -4.12 -18.75 27.35
N GLU A 87 -5.42 -18.47 27.22
CA GLU A 87 -6.49 -19.43 27.52
C GLU A 87 -6.76 -20.35 26.33
N TRP A 88 -7.24 -21.56 26.60
CA TRP A 88 -7.64 -22.53 25.57
C TRP A 88 -9.08 -22.25 25.09
N SER A 89 -9.27 -22.18 23.77
CA SER A 89 -10.58 -21.90 23.13
C SER A 89 -10.80 -22.79 21.89
N GLU A 90 -12.04 -22.90 21.44
CA GLU A 90 -12.38 -23.50 20.12
C GLU A 90 -12.26 -22.49 18.97
N GLU A 91 -12.18 -21.19 19.30
CA GLU A 91 -12.05 -20.11 18.33
C GLU A 91 -10.66 -20.11 17.68
N ILE A 92 -10.63 -19.87 16.37
CA ILE A 92 -9.38 -19.81 15.59
C ILE A 92 -8.62 -18.54 15.98
N PRO A 93 -7.35 -18.62 16.43
CA PRO A 93 -6.61 -17.43 16.86
C PRO A 93 -6.38 -16.41 15.75
N ALA A 94 -6.54 -15.14 16.11
CA ALA A 94 -6.20 -13.99 15.27
C ALA A 94 -5.03 -13.19 15.85
N GLY A 95 -4.32 -12.45 14.99
CA GLY A 95 -3.24 -11.53 15.35
C GLY A 95 -3.44 -10.17 14.69
N LEU A 96 -3.15 -9.09 15.41
CA LEU A 96 -3.33 -7.71 14.95
C LEU A 96 -2.04 -7.07 14.43
N ASN A 97 -0.93 -7.25 15.14
CA ASN A 97 0.33 -6.53 14.92
C ASN A 97 1.31 -7.35 14.07
N ALA A 98 2.31 -6.69 13.50
CA ALA A 98 3.45 -7.38 12.93
C ALA A 98 4.22 -8.13 14.03
N GLY A 99 4.68 -9.34 13.74
CA GLY A 99 5.30 -10.21 14.74
C GLY A 99 5.33 -11.66 14.33
N THR A 100 5.94 -12.48 15.19
CA THR A 100 5.87 -13.94 15.10
C THR A 100 4.96 -14.43 16.23
N TYR A 101 3.93 -15.18 15.84
CA TYR A 101 2.91 -15.73 16.72
C TYR A 101 3.11 -17.24 16.82
N THR A 102 3.05 -17.76 18.05
CA THR A 102 3.00 -19.21 18.30
C THR A 102 1.56 -19.56 18.66
N VAL A 103 0.91 -20.39 17.85
CA VAL A 103 -0.39 -20.97 18.16
C VAL A 103 -0.18 -22.37 18.69
N GLY A 104 -0.55 -22.60 19.96
CA GLY A 104 -0.65 -23.94 20.52
C GLY A 104 -1.98 -24.58 20.14
N TYR A 105 -2.00 -25.90 19.95
CA TYR A 105 -3.21 -26.69 19.73
C TYR A 105 -3.12 -28.06 20.40
N PHE A 106 -4.26 -28.57 20.86
CA PHE A 106 -4.43 -29.94 21.35
C PHE A 106 -5.89 -30.37 21.17
N VAL A 107 -6.19 -31.66 21.33
CA VAL A 107 -7.56 -32.19 21.34
C VAL A 107 -7.97 -32.47 22.78
N GLU A 108 -8.99 -31.74 23.26
CA GLU A 108 -9.69 -32.02 24.52
C GLU A 108 -10.51 -33.31 24.32
N GLY A 109 -10.22 -34.35 25.11
CA GLY A 109 -10.80 -35.68 24.96
C GLY A 109 -12.27 -35.74 25.39
N ASP A 110 -13.04 -36.64 24.76
CA ASP A 110 -14.45 -36.89 25.08
C ASP A 110 -14.68 -37.83 26.30
N GLU A 111 -15.90 -38.32 26.51
CA GLU A 111 -16.22 -39.25 27.60
C GLU A 111 -15.45 -40.58 27.51
N GLU A 112 -15.03 -40.99 26.32
CA GLU A 112 -14.30 -42.24 26.06
C GLU A 112 -12.79 -42.06 25.87
N HIS A 113 -12.32 -40.85 25.55
CA HIS A 113 -10.91 -40.54 25.28
C HIS A 113 -10.24 -39.66 26.36
N SER A 114 -8.92 -39.60 26.33
CA SER A 114 -8.08 -38.65 27.08
C SER A 114 -7.48 -37.59 26.15
N ASP A 115 -7.04 -36.47 26.71
CA ASP A 115 -6.49 -35.35 25.94
C ASP A 115 -5.26 -35.76 25.09
N SER A 116 -5.11 -35.14 23.92
CA SER A 116 -3.88 -35.29 23.13
C SER A 116 -2.71 -34.53 23.76
N ALA A 117 -1.50 -34.79 23.28
CA ALA A 117 -0.37 -33.89 23.54
C ALA A 117 -0.64 -32.49 22.94
N GLU A 118 -0.05 -31.45 23.54
CA GLU A 118 0.04 -30.12 22.95
C GLU A 118 1.10 -30.10 21.84
N GLU A 119 0.73 -29.51 20.71
CA GLU A 119 1.60 -29.19 19.58
C GLU A 119 1.52 -27.68 19.26
N THR A 120 2.45 -27.16 18.45
CA THR A 120 2.49 -25.73 18.09
C THR A 120 2.71 -25.49 16.61
N VAL A 121 2.22 -24.35 16.12
CA VAL A 121 2.50 -23.81 14.78
C VAL A 121 2.91 -22.35 14.88
N GLU A 122 3.98 -21.98 14.19
CA GLU A 122 4.45 -20.59 14.09
C GLU A 122 3.86 -19.90 12.85
N VAL A 123 3.38 -18.67 13.04
CA VAL A 123 2.78 -17.82 12.01
C VAL A 123 3.42 -16.44 12.09
N LYS A 124 3.76 -15.83 10.96
CA LYS A 124 4.40 -14.50 10.93
C LYS A 124 3.55 -13.49 10.19
N ILE A 125 3.18 -12.40 10.87
CA ILE A 125 2.68 -11.18 10.25
C ILE A 125 3.89 -10.27 9.99
N THR A 126 4.15 -9.93 8.74
CA THR A 126 5.23 -9.00 8.36
C THR A 126 4.82 -7.55 8.53
N LYS A 127 5.78 -6.62 8.69
CA LYS A 127 5.45 -5.19 8.76
C LYS A 127 4.83 -4.69 7.45
N ALA A 128 3.97 -3.68 7.54
CA ALA A 128 3.55 -2.90 6.38
C ALA A 128 4.67 -1.97 5.92
N ILE A 129 4.61 -1.49 4.67
CA ILE A 129 5.43 -0.34 4.25
C ILE A 129 4.53 0.89 4.43
N PRO A 130 4.98 1.95 5.12
CA PRO A 130 4.15 3.10 5.40
C PRO A 130 3.83 3.89 4.13
N ASN A 131 2.65 4.48 4.17
CA ASN A 131 2.05 5.27 3.10
C ASN A 131 2.54 6.70 3.22
N LEU A 132 2.74 7.43 2.13
CA LEU A 132 3.10 8.86 2.19
C LEU A 132 2.16 9.67 1.33
N THR A 133 1.49 10.66 1.93
CA THR A 133 0.56 11.54 1.22
C THR A 133 0.94 13.00 1.46
N PHE A 134 1.03 13.77 0.39
CA PHE A 134 1.51 15.16 0.40
C PHE A 134 0.83 15.96 -0.71
N SER A 135 0.88 17.29 -0.60
CA SER A 135 0.40 18.20 -1.63
C SER A 135 1.50 18.47 -2.65
N ASP A 136 1.22 18.27 -3.93
CA ASP A 136 2.17 18.49 -5.03
C ASP A 136 2.41 19.98 -5.34
N SER A 137 1.57 20.88 -4.81
CA SER A 137 1.67 22.32 -5.02
C SER A 137 1.68 23.09 -3.70
N TYR A 138 2.84 23.65 -3.33
CA TYR A 138 2.95 24.58 -2.21
C TYR A 138 3.09 26.02 -2.71
N SER A 139 1.99 26.79 -2.65
CA SER A 139 2.01 28.23 -2.96
C SER A 139 1.50 29.05 -1.77
N ARG A 140 2.34 29.97 -1.29
CA ARG A 140 1.96 30.96 -0.27
C ARG A 140 2.53 32.33 -0.57
N ILE A 141 1.74 33.36 -0.26
CA ILE A 141 2.17 34.76 -0.31
C ILE A 141 2.88 35.08 1.00
N THR A 142 4.16 35.44 0.93
CA THR A 142 4.97 35.79 2.11
C THR A 142 4.63 37.18 2.66
N ASN A 143 4.65 37.29 3.99
CA ASN A 143 4.53 38.54 4.75
C ASN A 143 5.86 38.95 5.42
N GLY A 144 6.96 38.20 5.21
CA GLY A 144 8.28 38.43 5.80
C GLY A 144 8.56 37.67 7.11
N GLU A 145 7.62 36.88 7.62
CA GLU A 145 7.85 35.97 8.77
C GLU A 145 8.22 34.55 8.29
N PRO A 146 8.91 33.73 9.11
CA PRO A 146 9.16 32.32 8.79
C PRO A 146 7.86 31.54 8.58
N MET A 147 7.73 30.89 7.43
CA MET A 147 6.62 30.01 7.08
C MET A 147 7.13 28.62 6.67
N PRO A 148 6.32 27.55 6.80
CA PRO A 148 6.68 26.24 6.26
C PRO A 148 7.00 26.31 4.76
N LEU A 149 7.86 25.41 4.30
CA LEU A 149 8.30 25.37 2.90
C LEU A 149 7.56 24.32 2.05
N ILE A 150 6.82 23.42 2.70
CA ILE A 150 5.92 22.44 2.12
C ILE A 150 4.70 22.28 3.04
N ASP A 151 3.63 21.66 2.55
CA ASP A 151 2.57 21.15 3.42
C ASP A 151 3.05 19.90 4.17
N GLU A 152 2.30 19.50 5.20
CA GLU A 152 2.59 18.29 5.98
C GLU A 152 2.52 17.03 5.10
N ILE A 153 3.62 16.29 5.05
CA ILE A 153 3.62 14.92 4.52
C ILE A 153 3.02 14.03 5.63
N LYS A 154 1.84 13.46 5.36
CA LYS A 154 1.19 12.51 6.27
C LYS A 154 1.65 11.10 5.99
N THR A 155 1.60 10.25 7.01
CA THR A 155 1.90 8.82 6.89
C THR A 155 0.87 7.95 7.61
N THR A 156 0.65 6.71 7.15
CA THR A 156 -0.17 5.72 7.88
C THR A 156 0.60 5.01 9.00
N GLY A 157 1.93 5.16 9.04
CA GLY A 157 2.79 4.46 9.98
C GLY A 157 4.20 5.03 10.06
N GLY A 158 4.89 4.76 11.16
CA GLY A 158 6.16 5.39 11.46
C GLY A 158 6.06 6.92 11.64
N THR A 159 7.16 7.62 11.43
CA THR A 159 7.29 9.06 11.65
C THR A 159 8.05 9.71 10.50
N VAL A 160 7.47 10.74 9.88
CA VAL A 160 8.15 11.49 8.81
C VAL A 160 9.22 12.40 9.42
N MET A 161 10.45 12.27 8.94
CA MET A 161 11.56 13.17 9.24
C MET A 161 11.90 13.98 7.99
N TYR A 162 12.17 15.26 8.17
CA TYR A 162 12.55 16.23 7.15
C TYR A 162 13.99 16.72 7.37
N LYS A 163 14.64 17.19 6.30
CA LYS A 163 15.97 17.83 6.35
C LYS A 163 16.01 18.96 5.31
N LEU A 164 16.51 20.13 5.70
CA LEU A 164 16.72 21.26 4.79
C LEU A 164 18.16 21.26 4.24
N GLY A 165 18.29 21.20 2.92
CA GLY A 165 19.58 21.19 2.23
C GLY A 165 20.34 19.86 2.33
N ASP A 166 21.47 19.78 1.63
CA ASP A 166 22.30 18.58 1.58
C ASP A 166 22.94 18.28 2.95
N ASP A 167 23.42 19.32 3.64
CA ASP A 167 24.10 19.27 4.94
C ASP A 167 23.19 19.51 6.17
N GLY A 168 21.87 19.48 6.00
CA GLY A 168 20.93 19.70 7.10
C GLY A 168 20.89 18.57 8.14
N GLU A 169 20.20 18.83 9.25
CA GLU A 169 19.86 17.80 10.26
C GLU A 169 18.44 17.26 10.04
N TRP A 170 18.23 15.99 10.39
CA TRP A 170 16.91 15.35 10.33
C TRP A 170 16.04 15.75 11.53
N SER A 171 14.79 16.17 11.27
CA SER A 171 13.82 16.61 12.29
C SER A 171 12.39 16.23 11.90
N GLU A 172 11.52 15.95 12.87
CA GLU A 172 10.06 15.81 12.64
C GLU A 172 9.41 17.12 12.18
N LYS A 173 10.07 18.27 12.41
CA LYS A 173 9.53 19.58 12.02
C LYS A 173 9.72 19.84 10.52
N ILE A 174 8.63 20.19 9.86
CA ILE A 174 8.65 20.74 8.50
C ILE A 174 9.61 21.96 8.44
N PRO A 175 10.55 22.03 7.48
CA PRO A 175 11.42 23.18 7.32
C PRO A 175 10.66 24.48 7.05
N GLU A 176 11.15 25.58 7.63
CA GLU A 176 10.58 26.92 7.48
C GLU A 176 11.61 27.91 6.94
N ALA A 177 11.16 28.91 6.17
CA ALA A 177 11.97 30.09 5.87
C ALA A 177 11.11 31.35 5.72
N ALA A 178 11.74 32.52 5.86
CA ALA A 178 11.10 33.83 5.71
C ALA A 178 11.41 34.49 4.35
N GLU A 179 12.51 34.07 3.71
CA GLU A 179 13.02 34.65 2.47
C GLU A 179 12.48 33.88 1.25
N THR A 180 12.31 34.59 0.12
CA THR A 180 11.94 33.97 -1.16
C THR A 180 13.17 33.35 -1.82
N GLY A 181 13.13 32.05 -2.14
CA GLY A 181 14.21 31.37 -2.85
C GLY A 181 13.89 29.91 -3.17
N GLU A 182 14.77 29.26 -3.92
CA GLU A 182 14.71 27.82 -4.19
C GLU A 182 15.30 27.07 -2.98
N TYR A 183 14.48 26.27 -2.29
CA TYR A 183 14.88 25.46 -1.14
C TYR A 183 14.85 23.98 -1.49
N LYS A 184 15.89 23.24 -1.13
CA LYS A 184 15.96 21.79 -1.31
C LYS A 184 15.62 21.09 0.00
N ILE A 185 14.58 20.26 0.02
CA ILE A 185 14.13 19.55 1.22
C ILE A 185 14.24 18.05 0.97
N TYR A 186 14.67 17.29 1.97
CA TYR A 186 14.62 15.84 1.96
C TYR A 186 13.61 15.34 2.98
N TYR A 187 12.97 14.22 2.70
CA TYR A 187 12.11 13.52 3.65
C TYR A 187 12.41 12.02 3.67
N LYS A 188 12.02 11.37 4.77
CA LYS A 188 12.08 9.92 5.00
C LYS A 188 11.05 9.53 6.06
N VAL A 189 10.77 8.24 6.20
CA VAL A 189 9.97 7.71 7.33
C VAL A 189 10.86 6.84 8.21
N VAL A 190 10.86 7.10 9.52
CA VAL A 190 11.40 6.19 10.53
C VAL A 190 10.28 5.23 10.93
N GLY A 191 10.55 3.92 10.88
CA GLY A 191 9.55 2.88 11.09
C GLY A 191 9.21 2.64 12.56
N ASP A 192 8.21 1.80 12.80
CA ASP A 192 7.74 1.41 14.14
C ASP A 192 7.61 -0.13 14.23
N ASP A 193 6.94 -0.67 15.24
CA ASP A 193 6.75 -2.12 15.42
C ASP A 193 5.99 -2.77 14.24
N ASN A 194 5.06 -2.04 13.63
CA ASN A 194 4.13 -2.49 12.59
C ASN A 194 4.52 -2.05 11.17
N TYR A 195 5.31 -0.99 11.02
CA TYR A 195 5.70 -0.39 9.74
C TYR A 195 7.22 -0.33 9.53
N TYR A 196 7.66 -0.63 8.30
CA TYR A 196 9.06 -0.50 7.89
C TYR A 196 9.51 0.96 7.81
N GLY A 197 10.81 1.21 7.99
CA GLY A 197 11.41 2.55 7.95
C GLY A 197 12.76 2.64 7.25
N GLU A 198 13.29 3.86 7.15
CA GLU A 198 14.68 4.10 6.78
C GLU A 198 15.62 3.25 7.65
N GLY A 199 16.47 2.47 6.99
CA GLY A 199 17.41 1.56 7.63
C GLY A 199 16.92 0.11 7.76
N ASP A 200 15.63 -0.17 7.59
CA ASP A 200 15.14 -1.54 7.44
C ASP A 200 15.59 -2.11 6.08
N VAL A 201 16.27 -3.26 6.10
CA VAL A 201 16.69 -3.95 4.87
C VAL A 201 15.54 -4.79 4.34
N VAL A 202 14.88 -4.31 3.29
CA VAL A 202 13.74 -5.00 2.66
C VAL A 202 13.95 -5.11 1.15
N GLU A 203 14.00 -6.33 0.63
CA GLU A 203 13.79 -6.58 -0.80
C GLU A 203 12.27 -6.70 -1.05
N ALA A 204 11.57 -5.57 -1.10
CA ALA A 204 10.14 -5.51 -1.37
C ALA A 204 9.80 -4.59 -2.54
N TYR A 205 8.88 -5.06 -3.37
CA TYR A 205 8.04 -4.20 -4.19
C TYR A 205 6.98 -3.62 -3.25
N GLY A 206 6.93 -2.31 -3.18
CA GLY A 206 5.96 -1.56 -2.40
C GLY A 206 5.63 -0.33 -3.22
N LYS A 207 4.45 0.24 -3.04
CA LYS A 207 4.05 1.38 -3.86
C LYS A 207 3.58 2.50 -2.98
N MET A 208 3.74 3.71 -3.47
CA MET A 208 3.15 4.86 -2.80
C MET A 208 1.65 4.63 -2.68
N ASN A 209 1.11 5.00 -1.52
CA ASN A 209 -0.32 5.02 -1.26
C ASN A 209 -0.67 6.50 -1.23
N TYR A 210 -1.85 6.85 -1.71
CA TYR A 210 -2.15 8.24 -2.06
C TYR A 210 -3.38 8.75 -1.32
N ALA A 211 -3.49 10.06 -1.13
CA ALA A 211 -4.70 10.69 -0.60
C ALA A 211 -5.07 11.93 -1.42
N PHE A 212 -6.37 12.13 -1.64
CA PHE A 212 -6.90 13.23 -2.44
C PHE A 212 -8.20 13.78 -1.84
N PRO A 213 -8.42 15.10 -1.91
CA PRO A 213 -9.68 15.71 -1.52
C PRO A 213 -10.83 15.41 -2.49
N TYR A 214 -10.55 14.96 -3.72
CA TYR A 214 -11.57 14.68 -4.73
C TYR A 214 -11.35 13.36 -5.48
N CYS A 215 -12.45 12.66 -5.75
CA CYS A 215 -12.54 11.49 -6.62
C CYS A 215 -13.76 11.60 -7.52
N TYR A 216 -13.59 11.34 -8.81
CA TYR A 216 -14.65 11.36 -9.82
C TYR A 216 -14.73 10.01 -10.51
N ASN A 217 -15.94 9.51 -10.76
CA ASN A 217 -16.14 8.49 -11.80
C ASN A 217 -15.90 9.14 -13.16
N CYS A 218 -15.17 8.49 -14.06
CA CYS A 218 -14.85 9.02 -15.38
C CYS A 218 -14.58 7.93 -16.42
N ASN A 219 -14.78 8.29 -17.68
CA ASN A 219 -14.20 7.58 -18.81
C ASN A 219 -12.80 8.12 -19.09
N ARG A 220 -11.96 7.30 -19.74
CA ARG A 220 -10.56 7.64 -20.06
C ARG A 220 -10.26 7.35 -21.52
N SER A 221 -9.60 8.29 -22.19
CA SER A 221 -9.14 8.14 -23.57
C SER A 221 -7.66 8.56 -23.68
N PRO A 222 -6.74 7.66 -24.09
CA PRO A 222 -6.96 6.25 -24.40
C PRO A 222 -7.33 5.43 -23.13
N SER A 223 -7.89 4.24 -23.32
CA SER A 223 -8.28 3.35 -22.20
C SER A 223 -7.08 2.86 -21.37
N PHE A 224 -5.91 2.78 -22.01
CA PHE A 224 -4.62 2.40 -21.44
C PHE A 224 -3.59 3.53 -21.71
N PRO A 225 -3.54 4.58 -20.87
CA PRO A 225 -2.57 5.67 -21.04
C PRO A 225 -1.15 5.22 -20.71
N THR A 226 -0.20 5.52 -21.58
CA THR A 226 1.22 5.16 -21.43
C THR A 226 2.08 6.36 -21.05
N LYS A 227 3.23 6.11 -20.42
CA LYS A 227 4.22 7.11 -20.04
C LYS A 227 4.66 7.98 -21.23
N GLY A 228 4.71 9.30 -21.01
CA GLY A 228 4.99 10.29 -22.04
C GLY A 228 3.84 10.55 -23.03
N GLY A 229 2.73 9.81 -22.90
CA GLY A 229 1.49 10.08 -23.62
C GLY A 229 0.55 11.00 -22.85
N THR A 230 -0.69 11.13 -23.37
CA THR A 230 -1.76 11.90 -22.72
C THR A 230 -2.95 11.00 -22.36
N CYS A 231 -3.76 11.45 -21.40
CA CYS A 231 -5.07 10.88 -21.06
C CYS A 231 -6.09 11.99 -20.90
N ASN A 232 -7.22 11.89 -21.61
CA ASN A 232 -8.40 12.69 -21.35
C ASN A 232 -9.31 11.97 -20.34
N ALA A 233 -9.57 12.58 -19.19
CA ALA A 233 -10.67 12.18 -18.30
C ALA A 233 -11.94 12.90 -18.72
N TYR A 234 -13.02 12.15 -19.00
CA TYR A 234 -14.24 12.74 -19.52
C TYR A 234 -15.51 12.04 -19.04
N GLY A 235 -16.63 12.77 -19.05
CA GLY A 235 -17.87 12.30 -18.42
C GLY A 235 -17.67 12.15 -16.92
N LEU A 236 -17.26 13.25 -16.28
CA LEU A 236 -16.98 13.31 -14.85
C LEU A 236 -18.30 13.26 -14.06
N ASP A 237 -18.48 12.20 -13.28
CA ASP A 237 -19.66 11.96 -12.46
C ASP A 237 -19.26 11.67 -11.00
N GLU A 238 -20.25 11.64 -10.10
CA GLU A 238 -20.06 11.20 -8.72
C GLU A 238 -19.52 9.76 -8.67
N PRO A 239 -18.52 9.46 -7.80
CA PRO A 239 -17.84 8.18 -7.77
C PRO A 239 -18.81 7.03 -7.45
N ILE A 240 -18.65 5.89 -8.11
CA ILE A 240 -19.42 4.68 -7.80
C ILE A 240 -18.85 4.11 -6.49
N THR A 241 -19.67 3.98 -5.44
CA THR A 241 -19.20 3.71 -4.06
C THR A 241 -19.49 2.29 -3.56
N SER A 242 -20.23 1.51 -4.34
CA SER A 242 -20.43 0.06 -4.19
C SER A 242 -20.97 -0.48 -5.50
N LEU A 243 -21.07 -1.82 -5.64
CA LEU A 243 -21.43 -2.47 -6.91
C LEU A 243 -22.66 -1.83 -7.58
N ASP A 244 -22.45 -1.29 -8.78
CA ASP A 244 -23.44 -0.60 -9.63
C ASP A 244 -24.21 0.55 -8.94
N THR A 245 -23.65 1.12 -7.86
CA THR A 245 -24.28 2.12 -7.00
C THR A 245 -23.48 3.41 -6.93
N GLN A 246 -24.05 4.49 -7.46
CA GLN A 246 -23.45 5.82 -7.44
C GLN A 246 -23.39 6.39 -6.00
N GLY A 247 -22.25 6.98 -5.64
CA GLY A 247 -22.06 7.72 -4.39
C GLY A 247 -22.73 9.09 -4.40
N THR A 248 -22.47 9.90 -3.37
CA THR A 248 -23.21 11.15 -3.12
C THR A 248 -22.38 12.44 -3.20
N THR A 249 -21.05 12.34 -3.22
CA THR A 249 -20.14 13.50 -3.30
C THR A 249 -18.83 13.11 -3.99
N VAL A 250 -18.27 14.05 -4.76
CA VAL A 250 -16.91 13.94 -5.31
C VAL A 250 -15.84 14.36 -4.30
N GLU A 251 -16.19 15.26 -3.37
CA GLU A 251 -15.34 15.73 -2.29
C GLU A 251 -15.42 14.76 -1.10
N GLY A 252 -14.27 14.41 -0.52
CA GLY A 252 -14.13 13.41 0.53
C GLY A 252 -12.69 13.23 0.99
N ASP A 253 -12.47 12.35 1.96
CA ASP A 253 -11.14 11.98 2.45
C ASP A 253 -10.65 10.74 1.70
N TRP A 254 -10.47 10.87 0.38
CA TRP A 254 -10.18 9.75 -0.50
C TRP A 254 -8.75 9.26 -0.32
N THR A 255 -8.57 7.94 -0.25
CA THR A 255 -7.25 7.30 -0.22
C THR A 255 -7.18 6.11 -1.16
N LEU A 256 -6.01 5.86 -1.75
CA LEU A 256 -5.67 4.65 -2.50
C LEU A 256 -4.55 3.92 -1.77
N GLU A 257 -4.88 2.82 -1.09
CA GLU A 257 -3.94 2.06 -0.28
C GLU A 257 -3.43 0.82 -1.01
N PHE A 258 -2.12 0.64 -1.15
CA PHE A 258 -1.49 -0.50 -1.81
C PHE A 258 -1.65 -1.77 -0.96
N VAL A 259 -2.46 -2.70 -1.47
CA VAL A 259 -2.79 -3.98 -0.82
C VAL A 259 -1.65 -4.98 -1.03
N GLY A 260 -1.22 -5.14 -2.28
CA GLY A 260 -0.22 -6.12 -2.69
C GLY A 260 -0.15 -6.27 -4.22
N CYS A 261 0.70 -7.18 -4.68
CA CYS A 261 0.68 -7.63 -6.07
C CYS A 261 -0.47 -8.62 -6.27
N TYR A 262 -1.11 -8.63 -7.45
CA TYR A 262 -2.29 -9.45 -7.72
C TYR A 262 -2.06 -10.96 -7.45
N GLY A 263 -0.86 -11.47 -7.75
CA GLY A 263 -0.49 -12.87 -7.51
C GLY A 263 -0.41 -13.28 -6.03
N ASP A 264 -0.35 -12.31 -5.11
CA ASP A 264 -0.35 -12.55 -3.66
C ASP A 264 -1.78 -12.51 -3.06
N ILE A 265 -2.80 -12.13 -3.83
CA ILE A 265 -4.19 -12.03 -3.36
C ILE A 265 -4.81 -13.43 -3.36
N ALA A 266 -5.16 -13.92 -2.17
CA ALA A 266 -5.68 -15.27 -1.99
C ALA A 266 -7.06 -15.51 -2.66
N GLU A 267 -7.94 -14.50 -2.64
CA GLU A 267 -9.33 -14.60 -3.12
C GLU A 267 -9.76 -13.30 -3.86
N PRO A 268 -9.24 -13.03 -5.08
CA PRO A 268 -9.60 -11.84 -5.84
C PRO A 268 -11.03 -11.95 -6.41
N SER A 269 -11.73 -10.82 -6.55
CA SER A 269 -13.03 -10.78 -7.22
C SER A 269 -12.91 -11.07 -8.73
N ASP A 270 -13.98 -11.58 -9.35
CA ASP A 270 -14.03 -11.80 -10.80
C ASP A 270 -13.78 -10.50 -11.58
N ILE A 271 -14.27 -9.37 -11.04
CA ILE A 271 -14.12 -8.04 -11.64
C ILE A 271 -12.66 -7.55 -11.49
N LEU A 272 -12.04 -7.70 -10.32
CA LEU A 272 -10.60 -7.39 -10.14
C LEU A 272 -9.72 -8.23 -11.08
N THR A 273 -10.04 -9.52 -11.20
CA THR A 273 -9.38 -10.44 -12.14
C THR A 273 -9.52 -9.98 -13.59
N TYR A 274 -10.70 -9.48 -13.98
CA TYR A 274 -10.90 -8.87 -15.29
C TYR A 274 -10.06 -7.59 -15.47
N ILE A 275 -10.06 -6.67 -14.50
CA ILE A 275 -9.29 -5.40 -14.53
C ILE A 275 -7.78 -5.68 -14.69
N VAL A 276 -7.23 -6.65 -13.95
CA VAL A 276 -5.81 -7.02 -14.04
C VAL A 276 -5.48 -7.64 -15.41
N ASN A 277 -6.37 -8.46 -15.98
CA ASN A 277 -6.18 -8.98 -17.33
C ASN A 277 -6.24 -7.87 -18.40
N GLN A 278 -7.12 -6.87 -18.24
CA GLN A 278 -7.14 -5.69 -19.11
C GLN A 278 -5.83 -4.90 -19.00
N ALA A 279 -5.31 -4.65 -17.80
CA ALA A 279 -4.02 -3.99 -17.62
C ALA A 279 -2.87 -4.80 -18.28
N ARG A 280 -2.81 -6.11 -18.03
CA ARG A 280 -1.82 -7.02 -18.65
C ARG A 280 -1.82 -6.93 -20.18
N GLU A 281 -2.99 -6.97 -20.80
CA GLU A 281 -3.13 -6.92 -22.26
C GLU A 281 -2.87 -5.52 -22.83
N GLY A 282 -3.41 -4.47 -22.21
CA GLY A 282 -3.25 -3.09 -22.65
C GLY A 282 -1.81 -2.57 -22.56
N TYR A 283 -1.05 -3.04 -21.56
CA TYR A 283 0.35 -2.65 -21.34
C TYR A 283 1.38 -3.73 -21.75
N SER A 284 0.94 -4.84 -22.35
CA SER A 284 1.79 -5.94 -22.81
C SER A 284 2.68 -6.58 -21.74
N LEU A 285 2.15 -6.73 -20.51
CA LEU A 285 2.84 -7.36 -19.38
C LEU A 285 2.95 -8.88 -19.58
N GLU A 286 4.07 -9.49 -19.18
CA GLU A 286 4.28 -10.95 -19.29
C GLU A 286 3.28 -11.75 -18.44
N THR A 287 2.97 -11.26 -17.22
CA THR A 287 1.96 -11.81 -16.31
C THR A 287 1.16 -10.69 -15.65
N GLY A 288 -0.05 -11.01 -15.18
CA GLY A 288 -0.84 -10.14 -14.32
C GLY A 288 -0.37 -10.15 -12.86
N ASP A 289 0.39 -11.16 -12.44
CA ASP A 289 0.72 -11.41 -11.02
C ASP A 289 1.44 -10.23 -10.35
N GLY A 290 2.30 -9.52 -11.08
CA GLY A 290 3.05 -8.35 -10.59
C GLY A 290 2.28 -7.03 -10.62
N VAL A 291 1.06 -7.00 -11.18
CA VAL A 291 0.22 -5.79 -11.20
C VAL A 291 -0.15 -5.43 -9.76
N ALA A 292 0.00 -4.16 -9.39
CA ALA A 292 -0.43 -3.71 -8.07
C ALA A 292 -1.93 -3.60 -7.97
N VAL A 293 -2.44 -4.08 -6.85
CA VAL A 293 -3.80 -3.84 -6.41
C VAL A 293 -3.78 -2.80 -5.29
N TYR A 294 -4.69 -1.85 -5.42
CA TYR A 294 -4.96 -0.81 -4.45
C TYR A 294 -6.39 -0.95 -3.93
N GLU A 295 -6.62 -0.48 -2.71
CA GLU A 295 -7.91 -0.32 -2.07
C GLU A 295 -8.27 1.17 -2.08
N LEU A 296 -9.34 1.53 -2.77
CA LEU A 296 -9.94 2.87 -2.69
C LEU A 296 -10.78 2.96 -1.42
N LYS A 297 -10.57 4.02 -0.64
CA LYS A 297 -11.38 4.36 0.55
C LYS A 297 -11.81 5.82 0.51
N ASP A 298 -12.87 6.15 1.24
CA ASP A 298 -13.27 7.51 1.58
C ASP A 298 -13.50 7.58 3.10
N GLY A 299 -12.84 8.50 3.80
CA GLY A 299 -12.90 8.60 5.27
C GLY A 299 -12.48 7.32 5.99
N GLY A 300 -11.59 6.52 5.38
CA GLY A 300 -11.18 5.19 5.85
C GLY A 300 -12.17 4.06 5.58
N LYS A 301 -13.35 4.32 5.00
CA LYS A 301 -14.31 3.29 4.61
C LYS A 301 -13.95 2.71 3.24
N HIS A 302 -13.89 1.38 3.14
CA HIS A 302 -13.72 0.65 1.87
C HIS A 302 -14.73 1.07 0.79
N ILE A 303 -14.24 1.25 -0.43
CA ILE A 303 -15.03 1.55 -1.64
C ILE A 303 -14.80 0.51 -2.75
N ALA A 304 -13.55 0.20 -3.09
CA ALA A 304 -13.22 -0.69 -4.21
C ALA A 304 -11.83 -1.31 -4.06
N TYR A 305 -11.60 -2.52 -4.59
CA TYR A 305 -10.26 -2.99 -4.95
C TYR A 305 -10.01 -2.80 -6.45
N GLY A 306 -8.76 -2.58 -6.86
CA GLY A 306 -8.52 -2.19 -8.24
C GLY A 306 -7.07 -1.89 -8.58
N VAL A 307 -6.85 -1.36 -9.78
CA VAL A 307 -5.51 -1.13 -10.34
C VAL A 307 -5.33 0.34 -10.68
N LEU A 308 -4.17 0.91 -10.34
CA LEU A 308 -3.73 2.21 -10.83
C LEU A 308 -3.10 2.03 -12.22
N PHE A 309 -3.70 2.62 -13.25
CA PHE A 309 -3.28 2.47 -14.65
C PHE A 309 -2.22 3.49 -15.05
N ALA A 310 -2.35 4.71 -14.54
CA ALA A 310 -1.48 5.82 -14.87
C ALA A 310 -1.49 6.90 -13.79
N ALA A 311 -0.42 7.70 -13.74
CA ALA A 311 -0.30 8.90 -12.91
C ALA A 311 0.30 10.05 -13.73
N THR A 312 -0.12 11.28 -13.42
CA THR A 312 0.52 12.49 -13.97
C THR A 312 1.85 12.79 -13.30
N THR A 313 2.55 13.84 -13.73
CA THR A 313 3.74 14.34 -13.03
C THR A 313 3.43 14.62 -11.56
N LEU A 314 4.39 14.33 -10.68
CA LEU A 314 4.26 14.35 -9.20
C LEU A 314 3.15 13.47 -8.58
N ASN A 315 2.38 12.73 -9.39
CA ASN A 315 1.17 11.99 -9.01
C ASN A 315 -0.08 12.87 -8.74
N GLU A 316 -0.09 14.13 -9.19
CA GLU A 316 -1.18 15.11 -8.98
C GLU A 316 -2.59 14.62 -9.34
N LYS A 317 -2.67 13.69 -10.31
CA LYS A 317 -3.88 13.04 -10.80
C LYS A 317 -3.60 11.54 -10.99
N LEU A 318 -4.49 10.70 -10.49
CA LEU A 318 -4.37 9.25 -10.56
C LEU A 318 -5.53 8.62 -11.33
N PHE A 319 -5.20 7.75 -12.28
CA PHE A 319 -6.16 7.04 -13.12
C PHE A 319 -6.35 5.60 -12.63
N TYR A 320 -7.37 5.38 -11.82
CA TYR A 320 -7.65 4.10 -11.16
C TYR A 320 -8.84 3.38 -11.83
N ILE A 321 -8.85 2.04 -11.85
CA ILE A 321 -10.08 1.27 -12.10
C ILE A 321 -10.37 0.41 -10.88
N GLY A 322 -11.53 0.59 -10.26
CA GLY A 322 -12.01 -0.21 -9.12
C GLY A 322 -13.08 -1.23 -9.52
N ASP A 323 -13.24 -2.28 -8.72
CA ASP A 323 -14.10 -3.44 -8.98
C ASP A 323 -15.60 -3.23 -8.66
N THR A 324 -16.04 -1.98 -8.61
CA THR A 324 -17.38 -1.48 -8.24
C THR A 324 -18.41 -1.46 -9.37
N TRP A 325 -18.07 -1.92 -10.57
CA TRP A 325 -18.99 -1.90 -11.72
C TRP A 325 -19.01 -3.24 -12.45
N SER A 326 -20.20 -3.81 -12.62
CA SER A 326 -20.39 -5.16 -13.18
C SER A 326 -19.95 -5.30 -14.65
N ALA A 327 -19.83 -4.19 -15.40
CA ALA A 327 -19.33 -4.21 -16.79
C ALA A 327 -17.80 -4.17 -16.92
N GLY A 328 -17.04 -4.50 -15.86
CA GLY A 328 -15.57 -4.63 -15.90
C GLY A 328 -14.79 -3.59 -15.09
N GLY A 329 -15.43 -3.00 -14.08
CA GLY A 329 -14.84 -1.99 -13.19
C GLY A 329 -15.21 -0.55 -13.54
N ALA A 330 -15.28 0.31 -12.52
CA ALA A 330 -15.52 1.74 -12.66
C ALA A 330 -14.18 2.47 -12.86
N GLY A 331 -14.14 3.39 -13.83
CA GLY A 331 -12.98 4.26 -14.05
C GLY A 331 -13.03 5.46 -13.12
N TYR A 332 -11.91 5.78 -12.46
CA TYR A 332 -11.81 6.91 -11.56
C TYR A 332 -10.63 7.83 -11.92
N VAL A 333 -10.81 9.12 -11.64
CA VAL A 333 -9.72 10.08 -11.51
C VAL A 333 -9.75 10.66 -10.10
N LEU A 334 -8.64 10.48 -9.36
CA LEU A 334 -8.42 11.14 -8.08
C LEU A 334 -7.51 12.35 -8.29
N THR A 335 -7.75 13.44 -7.55
CA THR A 335 -7.13 14.73 -7.82
C THR A 335 -7.03 15.62 -6.59
N SER A 336 -5.90 16.33 -6.47
CA SER A 336 -5.65 17.39 -5.48
C SER A 336 -6.56 18.61 -5.66
N GLU A 337 -7.02 18.84 -6.89
CA GLU A 337 -7.79 20.03 -7.28
C GLU A 337 -9.16 19.67 -7.84
N LYS A 338 -10.15 20.53 -7.59
CA LYS A 338 -11.52 20.33 -8.05
C LYS A 338 -11.63 20.47 -9.57
N MET A 339 -11.96 19.37 -10.24
CA MET A 339 -12.26 19.35 -11.67
C MET A 339 -13.68 19.84 -11.95
N ASN A 340 -13.83 20.63 -13.03
CA ASN A 340 -15.09 21.29 -13.39
C ASN A 340 -15.56 20.97 -14.84
N HIS A 341 -14.75 20.26 -15.62
CA HIS A 341 -15.03 19.82 -16.99
C HIS A 341 -14.06 18.70 -17.38
N ASP A 342 -14.34 18.00 -18.50
CA ASP A 342 -13.44 17.02 -19.11
C ASP A 342 -12.06 17.63 -19.35
N GLN A 343 -10.97 16.94 -18.97
CA GLN A 343 -9.62 17.50 -18.97
C GLN A 343 -8.57 16.50 -19.46
N MET A 344 -7.64 17.01 -20.27
CA MET A 344 -6.49 16.25 -20.77
C MET A 344 -5.27 16.44 -19.87
N PHE A 345 -4.55 15.35 -19.64
CA PHE A 345 -3.42 15.26 -18.73
C PHE A 345 -2.22 14.56 -19.37
N ASN A 346 -1.00 15.00 -19.03
CA ASN A 346 0.24 14.35 -19.44
C ASN A 346 0.60 13.23 -18.46
N ILE A 347 0.92 12.03 -18.96
CA ILE A 347 1.19 10.84 -18.14
C ILE A 347 2.69 10.72 -17.86
N SER A 348 3.07 10.67 -16.58
CA SER A 348 4.48 10.53 -16.14
C SER A 348 4.86 9.10 -15.78
N LYS A 349 3.88 8.31 -15.32
CA LYS A 349 3.99 6.89 -14.96
C LYS A 349 2.82 6.13 -15.56
N ASP A 350 3.08 4.97 -16.16
CA ASP A 350 2.04 3.99 -16.47
C ASP A 350 2.15 2.72 -15.62
N VAL A 351 1.32 1.71 -15.91
CA VAL A 351 1.27 0.48 -15.10
C VAL A 351 2.62 -0.22 -14.99
N ASN A 352 3.56 -0.03 -15.93
CA ASN A 352 4.91 -0.62 -15.86
C ASN A 352 5.78 0.09 -14.82
N ASP A 353 5.83 1.43 -14.86
CA ASP A 353 6.55 2.23 -13.85
C ASP A 353 5.98 1.98 -12.45
N ILE A 354 4.65 1.82 -12.37
CA ILE A 354 3.96 1.47 -11.15
C ILE A 354 4.29 0.01 -10.79
N ALA A 355 4.26 -0.95 -11.72
CA ALA A 355 4.56 -2.38 -11.50
C ALA A 355 5.88 -2.58 -10.76
N ASP A 356 6.95 -1.99 -11.31
CA ASP A 356 8.34 -2.18 -10.87
C ASP A 356 8.78 -1.23 -9.74
N GLU A 357 7.88 -0.43 -9.15
CA GLU A 357 8.21 0.48 -8.04
C GLU A 357 8.73 -0.32 -6.83
N LYS A 358 10.03 -0.17 -6.54
CA LYS A 358 10.71 -0.68 -5.34
C LYS A 358 10.88 0.47 -4.37
N ILE A 359 10.40 0.31 -3.14
CA ILE A 359 10.57 1.34 -2.11
C ILE A 359 11.98 1.27 -1.54
N GLY A 360 12.88 2.08 -2.11
CA GLY A 360 13.96 2.68 -1.33
C GLY A 360 13.38 3.83 -0.51
N MET A 361 13.54 3.82 0.82
CA MET A 361 12.98 4.84 1.70
C MET A 361 13.83 6.13 1.72
N THR A 362 13.90 6.77 0.55
CA THR A 362 14.48 8.10 0.32
C THR A 362 13.64 8.83 -0.72
N GLY A 363 13.02 9.96 -0.35
CA GLY A 363 12.29 10.80 -1.30
C GLY A 363 13.23 11.65 -2.16
N GLU A 364 12.97 11.71 -3.46
CA GLU A 364 13.53 12.75 -4.34
C GLU A 364 12.67 14.02 -4.25
N VAL A 365 13.31 15.18 -4.23
CA VAL A 365 12.64 16.49 -4.22
C VAL A 365 13.38 17.43 -5.18
N ILE A 366 12.67 17.87 -6.22
CA ILE A 366 13.07 18.97 -7.10
C ILE A 366 12.06 20.10 -6.90
N SER A 367 12.32 20.94 -5.90
CA SER A 367 11.48 22.08 -5.52
C SER A 367 12.01 23.39 -6.14
N THR A 368 11.74 23.57 -7.43
CA THR A 368 11.99 24.84 -8.13
C THR A 368 10.75 25.74 -8.03
N VAL A 369 10.63 26.49 -6.94
CA VAL A 369 9.52 27.44 -6.77
C VAL A 369 9.80 28.72 -7.56
N ARG A 370 9.17 28.84 -8.75
CA ARG A 370 9.14 30.08 -9.53
C ARG A 370 7.69 30.49 -9.77
N ALA A 371 7.32 31.68 -9.29
CA ALA A 371 6.00 32.24 -9.54
C ALA A 371 5.90 32.72 -11.00
N ILE A 372 4.81 32.35 -11.68
CA ILE A 372 4.49 32.81 -13.04
C ILE A 372 4.34 34.33 -13.04
N LYS A 373 4.91 34.98 -14.05
CA LYS A 373 4.91 36.44 -14.20
C LYS A 373 4.83 36.80 -15.68
N TYR A 374 3.63 36.87 -16.23
CA TYR A 374 3.39 37.23 -17.63
C TYR A 374 4.14 38.52 -18.02
N GLY A 375 4.93 38.44 -19.08
CA GLY A 375 5.89 39.44 -19.57
C GLY A 375 7.37 39.18 -19.20
N ASP A 376 7.65 38.39 -18.15
CA ASP A 376 8.99 38.09 -17.63
C ASP A 376 9.60 36.87 -18.34
N THR A 377 9.92 37.07 -19.61
CA THR A 377 10.34 36.00 -20.54
C THR A 377 11.66 35.36 -20.13
N ASN A 378 12.58 36.13 -19.54
CA ASN A 378 13.87 35.61 -19.07
C ASN A 378 13.80 35.01 -17.64
N CYS A 379 12.67 35.18 -16.94
CA CYS A 379 12.43 34.77 -15.55
C CYS A 379 13.38 35.43 -14.53
N ASP A 380 13.79 36.69 -14.75
CA ASP A 380 14.64 37.47 -13.82
C ASP A 380 13.85 38.24 -12.75
N GLY A 381 12.52 38.18 -12.80
CA GLY A 381 11.61 38.83 -11.87
C GLY A 381 11.09 40.19 -12.35
N LYS A 382 11.30 40.58 -13.61
CA LYS A 382 10.95 41.90 -14.17
C LYS A 382 10.34 41.78 -15.56
N ILE A 383 9.81 42.89 -16.07
CA ILE A 383 9.29 42.98 -17.44
C ILE A 383 9.94 44.21 -18.05
N THR A 384 10.73 44.02 -19.08
CA THR A 384 11.52 45.07 -19.72
C THR A 384 11.68 44.80 -21.22
N VAL A 385 12.29 45.74 -21.95
CA VAL A 385 12.71 45.49 -23.34
C VAL A 385 13.66 44.28 -23.48
N ALA A 386 14.36 43.85 -22.43
CA ALA A 386 15.23 42.66 -22.49
C ALA A 386 14.41 41.37 -22.71
N ASP A 387 13.21 41.28 -22.12
CA ASP A 387 12.29 40.16 -22.27
C ASP A 387 11.75 40.08 -23.70
N ALA A 388 11.36 41.24 -24.25
CA ALA A 388 10.98 41.36 -25.65
C ALA A 388 12.13 40.98 -26.63
N VAL A 389 13.38 41.26 -26.27
CA VAL A 389 14.55 40.79 -27.05
C VAL A 389 14.72 39.28 -26.92
N GLY A 390 14.49 38.69 -25.75
CA GLY A 390 14.48 37.23 -25.55
C GLY A 390 13.45 36.53 -26.44
N VAL A 391 12.20 37.04 -26.47
CA VAL A 391 11.15 36.59 -27.40
C VAL A 391 11.63 36.66 -28.86
N LEU A 392 12.16 37.80 -29.30
CA LEU A 392 12.59 37.96 -30.70
C LEU A 392 13.79 37.08 -31.07
N GLN A 393 14.70 36.81 -30.14
CA GLN A 393 15.82 35.88 -30.34
C GLN A 393 15.35 34.44 -30.47
N TYR A 394 14.43 34.01 -29.59
CA TYR A 394 13.77 32.71 -29.65
C TYR A 394 13.00 32.50 -30.96
N VAL A 395 12.17 33.46 -31.35
CA VAL A 395 11.41 33.41 -32.62
C VAL A 395 12.32 33.41 -33.85
N ALA A 396 13.49 34.06 -33.78
CA ALA A 396 14.46 34.08 -34.88
C ALA A 396 15.29 32.79 -34.98
N ASN A 397 15.69 32.19 -33.86
CA ASN A 397 16.41 30.91 -33.80
C ASN A 397 16.31 30.25 -32.41
N ALA A 398 15.23 29.51 -32.17
CA ALA A 398 14.97 28.82 -30.91
C ALA A 398 16.01 27.75 -30.54
N GLU A 399 16.75 27.19 -31.50
CA GLU A 399 17.80 26.18 -31.23
C GLU A 399 19.05 26.79 -30.59
N GLU A 400 19.40 28.03 -30.94
CA GLU A 400 20.57 28.75 -30.39
C GLU A 400 20.18 29.60 -29.16
N TYR A 401 18.93 30.07 -29.10
CA TYR A 401 18.41 30.92 -28.01
C TYR A 401 17.10 30.35 -27.42
N PRO A 402 17.12 29.15 -26.81
CA PRO A 402 15.95 28.56 -26.18
C PRO A 402 15.52 29.34 -24.94
N LEU A 403 14.20 29.50 -24.77
CA LEU A 403 13.60 29.95 -23.51
C LEU A 403 13.38 28.75 -22.57
N SER A 404 13.33 29.00 -21.27
CA SER A 404 12.91 27.99 -20.29
C SER A 404 11.39 27.79 -20.32
N ASP A 405 10.87 26.66 -19.83
CA ASP A 405 9.42 26.37 -19.86
C ASP A 405 8.58 27.47 -19.15
N ALA A 406 9.08 27.99 -18.02
CA ALA A 406 8.46 29.14 -17.35
C ALA A 406 8.57 30.44 -18.18
N GLY A 407 9.68 30.61 -18.90
CA GLY A 407 9.89 31.73 -19.82
C GLY A 407 8.97 31.66 -21.05
N LEU A 408 8.65 30.45 -21.54
CA LEU A 408 7.67 30.25 -22.61
C LEU A 408 6.26 30.67 -22.15
N ILE A 409 5.86 30.23 -20.95
CA ILE A 409 4.57 30.60 -20.33
C ILE A 409 4.49 32.10 -20.02
N ASN A 410 5.59 32.71 -19.57
CA ASN A 410 5.65 34.15 -19.32
C ASN A 410 5.72 34.98 -20.62
N ALA A 411 6.17 34.41 -21.73
CA ALA A 411 6.34 35.11 -23.01
C ALA A 411 5.06 35.19 -23.84
N ASP A 412 4.25 34.13 -23.87
CA ASP A 412 3.01 34.06 -24.64
C ASP A 412 1.91 34.89 -23.94
N ILE A 413 1.72 36.14 -24.38
CA ILE A 413 0.92 37.14 -23.67
C ILE A 413 0.06 38.04 -24.57
N ASP A 414 0.19 37.96 -25.89
CA ASP A 414 -0.58 38.81 -26.81
C ASP A 414 -2.03 38.35 -27.04
N GLY A 415 -2.35 37.13 -26.60
CA GLY A 415 -3.68 36.52 -26.68
C GLY A 415 -3.92 35.67 -27.93
N GLU A 416 -2.90 35.48 -28.78
CA GLU A 416 -2.83 34.41 -29.76
C GLU A 416 -2.25 33.12 -29.15
N GLU A 417 -2.19 32.05 -29.93
CA GLU A 417 -1.58 30.78 -29.53
C GLU A 417 -0.15 30.70 -30.07
N GLY A 418 0.83 30.71 -29.17
CA GLY A 418 2.23 30.46 -29.47
C GLY A 418 3.04 31.73 -29.69
N ILE A 419 4.26 31.73 -29.12
CA ILE A 419 5.16 32.88 -29.07
C ILE A 419 5.52 33.39 -30.46
N THR A 420 5.21 34.66 -30.71
CA THR A 420 5.53 35.39 -31.94
C THR A 420 6.29 36.70 -31.67
N GLY A 421 6.61 37.44 -32.74
CA GLY A 421 7.12 38.81 -32.60
C GLY A 421 6.09 39.82 -32.07
N THR A 422 4.82 39.44 -31.94
CA THR A 422 3.75 40.31 -31.44
C THR A 422 3.70 40.30 -29.91
N ASP A 423 4.00 39.19 -29.24
CA ASP A 423 4.26 39.13 -27.79
C ASP A 423 5.36 40.11 -27.36
N ALA A 424 6.47 40.14 -28.11
CA ALA A 424 7.55 41.10 -27.88
C ALA A 424 7.07 42.57 -27.96
N ILE A 425 6.05 42.85 -28.77
CA ILE A 425 5.43 44.18 -28.86
C ILE A 425 4.52 44.44 -27.64
N VAL A 426 3.79 43.43 -27.15
CA VAL A 426 2.97 43.56 -25.93
C VAL A 426 3.85 43.76 -24.70
N ILE A 427 4.96 43.03 -24.56
CA ILE A 427 5.97 43.27 -23.53
C ILE A 427 6.48 44.72 -23.57
N GLN A 428 6.79 45.26 -24.75
CA GLN A 428 7.20 46.66 -24.91
C GLN A 428 6.08 47.67 -24.56
N GLN A 429 4.81 47.33 -24.80
CA GLN A 429 3.67 48.16 -24.38
C GLN A 429 3.46 48.15 -22.87
N VAL A 430 3.78 47.04 -22.20
CA VAL A 430 3.73 46.90 -20.74
C VAL A 430 4.87 47.68 -20.08
N ASP A 431 6.11 47.53 -20.56
CA ASP A 431 7.28 48.32 -20.13
C ASP A 431 7.07 49.83 -20.33
N ALA A 432 6.40 50.22 -21.42
CA ALA A 432 6.00 51.61 -21.67
C ALA A 432 4.80 52.11 -20.84
N GLY A 433 4.18 51.26 -20.01
CA GLY A 433 3.00 51.60 -19.19
C GLY A 433 1.73 51.89 -19.99
N VAL A 434 1.63 51.38 -21.23
CA VAL A 434 0.44 51.49 -22.09
C VAL A 434 -0.58 50.38 -21.80
N VAL A 435 -0.07 49.22 -21.35
CA VAL A 435 -0.84 48.05 -20.88
C VAL A 435 -0.39 47.76 -19.45
N ASN A 436 -1.29 47.42 -18.53
CA ASN A 436 -0.87 47.06 -17.17
C ASN A 436 -0.48 45.57 -17.13
N GLN A 437 0.52 45.23 -16.31
CA GLN A 437 0.92 43.84 -16.13
C GLN A 437 -0.23 42.93 -15.64
N GLU A 438 -1.12 43.46 -14.78
CA GLU A 438 -2.26 42.71 -14.22
C GLU A 438 -3.32 42.33 -15.26
N ASP A 439 -3.30 42.98 -16.44
CA ASP A 439 -4.21 42.71 -17.56
C ASP A 439 -3.68 41.58 -18.49
N LEU A 440 -2.51 40.98 -18.18
CA LEU A 440 -1.87 39.92 -18.96
C LEU A 440 -2.25 38.50 -18.49
N PRO A 441 -2.25 37.48 -19.38
CA PRO A 441 -2.12 37.60 -20.82
C PRO A 441 -3.34 38.31 -21.42
N LEU A 442 -3.10 39.08 -22.48
CA LEU A 442 -4.17 39.79 -23.18
C LEU A 442 -5.18 38.80 -23.74
N LYS A 443 -6.43 39.25 -23.85
CA LYS A 443 -7.54 38.45 -24.40
C LYS A 443 -8.09 39.15 -25.63
N LYS A 444 -8.26 38.38 -26.69
CA LYS A 444 -8.77 38.83 -27.99
C LYS A 444 -10.24 39.28 -27.98
#